data_AF-A0A3D5CNX0-F1
#
_entry.id   AF-A0A3D5CNX0-F1
#
_cell.length_a   1.000
_cell.length_b   1.000
_cell.length_c   1.000
_cell.angle_alpha   90.00
_cell.angle_beta   90.00
_cell.angle_gamma   90.00
#
_symmetry.space_group_name_H-M   'P 1'
#
loop_
_entity.id
_entity.type
_entity.pdbx_description
1 polymer ?
#
loop_
_entity_poly.entity_id
_entity_poly.type
_entity_poly.pdbx_seq_one_letter_code
_entity_poly.pdbx_strand_id
1 'polypeptide(L)' 'MYHIGVTNGKIAAISKNDVPVAEVEIDAESNLVTESFVNPHLHLDKVFTLDRLDELALEKYHQNQMAAAATAIELA' A
#
# COMPACT_ATOMS: atom_id res chain seq x y z
N MET A 1 -2.27 -25.73 12.14
CA MET A 1 -1.89 -24.36 11.71
C MET A 1 -1.75 -24.39 10.20
N TYR A 2 -1.96 -23.28 9.49
CA TYR A 2 -1.69 -23.24 8.05
C TYR A 2 -0.28 -22.71 7.81
N HIS A 3 0.39 -23.25 6.80
CA HIS A 3 1.66 -22.77 6.30
C HIS A 3 1.50 -22.31 4.85
N ILE A 4 2.27 -21.29 4.47
CA ILE A 4 2.26 -20.70 3.13
C ILE A 4 3.68 -20.79 2.57
N GLY A 5 3.84 -21.52 1.47
CA GLY A 5 5.10 -21.57 0.73
C GLY A 5 5.14 -20.49 -0.33
N VAL A 6 6.29 -19.83 -0.50
CA VAL A 6 6.50 -18.78 -1.50
C VAL A 6 7.70 -19.14 -2.38
N THR A 7 7.58 -18.95 -3.70
CA THR A 7 8.68 -19.15 -4.66
C THR A 7 8.57 -18.11 -5.76
N ASN A 8 9.68 -17.42 -6.08
CA ASN A 8 9.73 -16.37 -7.10
C ASN A 8 8.63 -15.30 -6.93
N GLY A 9 8.39 -14.89 -5.68
CA GLY A 9 7.38 -13.88 -5.34
C GLY A 9 5.93 -14.32 -5.50
N LYS A 10 5.65 -15.63 -5.64
CA LYS A 10 4.30 -16.19 -5.78
C LYS A 10 4.02 -17.23 -4.71
N ILE A 11 2.75 -17.36 -4.32
CA ILE A 11 2.28 -18.43 -3.46
C ILE A 11 2.41 -19.76 -4.20
N ALA A 12 3.21 -20.68 -3.64
CA ALA A 12 3.48 -22.00 -4.19
C ALA A 12 2.61 -23.09 -3.54
N ALA A 13 2.26 -22.93 -2.25
CA ALA A 13 1.44 -23.87 -1.51
C ALA A 13 0.74 -23.19 -0.33
N ILE A 14 -0.45 -23.71 0.04
CA ILE A 14 -1.15 -23.40 1.28
C ILE A 14 -1.62 -24.73 1.86
N SER A 15 -1.15 -25.10 3.04
CA SER A 15 -1.39 -26.43 3.61
C SER A 15 -1.49 -26.40 5.13
N LYS A 16 -2.27 -27.31 5.72
CA LYS A 16 -2.26 -27.58 7.17
C LYS A 16 -1.14 -28.54 7.59
N ASN A 17 -0.68 -29.33 6.64
CA ASN A 17 0.48 -30.21 6.80
C ASN A 17 1.74 -29.40 6.51
N ASP A 18 2.90 -29.95 6.86
CA ASP A 18 4.19 -29.32 6.58
C ASP A 18 4.32 -28.97 5.09
N VAL A 19 4.70 -27.73 4.83
CA VAL A 19 5.22 -27.31 3.52
C VAL A 19 6.65 -27.87 3.38
N PRO A 20 7.12 -28.10 2.14
CA PRO A 20 8.52 -28.49 1.93
C PRO A 20 9.47 -27.49 2.61
N VAL A 21 10.59 -27.99 3.13
CA VAL A 21 11.64 -27.16 3.74
C VAL A 21 12.05 -26.07 2.76
N ALA A 22 12.01 -24.83 3.24
CA ALA A 22 12.39 -23.66 2.47
C ALA A 22 13.84 -23.25 2.82
N GLU A 23 14.49 -22.49 1.92
CA GLU A 23 15.77 -21.86 2.23
C GLU A 23 15.64 -20.87 3.39
N VAL A 24 14.47 -20.24 3.53
CA VAL A 24 14.12 -19.30 4.59
C VAL A 24 12.77 -19.67 5.17
N GLU A 25 12.72 -19.85 6.49
CA GLU A 25 11.49 -20.10 7.24
C GLU A 25 11.25 -18.94 8.22
N ILE A 26 10.01 -18.47 8.27
CA ILE A 26 9.59 -17.35 9.11
C ILE A 26 8.46 -17.85 10.00
N ASP A 27 8.63 -17.76 11.31
CA ASP A 27 7.55 -18.00 12.26
C ASP A 27 6.65 -16.75 12.31
N ALA A 28 5.39 -16.91 11.91
CA ALA A 28 4.38 -15.85 12.01
C ALA A 28 3.84 -15.72 13.46
N GLU A 29 4.27 -16.59 14.37
CA GLU A 29 3.81 -16.69 15.74
C GLU A 29 2.28 -16.84 15.79
N SER A 30 1.60 -15.99 16.57
CA SER A 30 0.14 -15.93 16.66
C SER A 30 -0.49 -14.86 15.78
N ASN A 31 0.24 -14.33 14.79
CA ASN A 31 -0.26 -13.29 13.91
C ASN A 31 -1.05 -13.87 12.72
N LEU A 32 -1.93 -13.05 12.15
CA LEU A 32 -2.68 -13.39 10.95
C LEU A 32 -1.87 -13.01 9.70
N VAL A 33 -1.62 -13.99 8.84
CA VAL A 33 -1.09 -13.75 7.49
C VAL A 33 -2.26 -13.58 6.53
N THR A 34 -2.31 -12.44 5.85
CA THR A 34 -3.31 -12.13 4.82
C THR A 34 -2.62 -11.69 3.53
N GLU A 35 -3.40 -11.60 2.47
CA GLU A 35 -3.00 -10.90 1.25
C GLU A 35 -2.61 -9.45 1.58
N SER A 36 -1.71 -8.90 0.77
CA SER A 36 -1.39 -7.47 0.84
C SER A 36 -2.60 -6.63 0.45
N PHE A 37 -2.73 -5.45 1.06
CA PHE A 37 -3.79 -4.54 0.69
C PHE A 37 -3.63 -4.04 -0.75
N VAL A 38 -4.71 -4.06 -1.50
CA VAL A 38 -4.85 -3.32 -2.75
C VAL A 38 -5.62 -2.05 -2.44
N ASN A 39 -5.00 -0.89 -2.60
CA ASN A 39 -5.71 0.39 -2.45
C ASN A 39 -6.38 0.75 -3.79
N PRO A 40 -7.71 0.68 -3.91
CA PRO A 40 -8.41 0.93 -5.17
C PRO A 40 -8.52 2.42 -5.51
N HIS A 41 -8.14 3.31 -4.59
CA HIS A 41 -8.34 4.75 -4.73
C HIS A 41 -7.08 5.48 -4.29
N LEU A 42 -6.16 5.64 -5.22
CA LEU A 42 -4.88 6.32 -5.03
C LEU A 42 -4.80 7.57 -5.91
N HIS A 43 -4.24 8.65 -5.34
CA HIS A 43 -3.89 9.87 -6.06
C HIS A 43 -2.40 10.11 -5.89
N LEU A 44 -1.56 9.42 -6.67
CA LEU A 44 -0.10 9.48 -6.52
C LEU A 44 0.52 10.68 -7.21
N ASP A 45 -0.02 11.11 -8.36
CA ASP A 45 0.38 12.31 -9.09
C ASP A 45 0.43 13.53 -8.14
N LYS A 46 -0.58 13.58 -7.28
CA LYS A 46 -0.81 14.58 -6.24
C LYS A 46 0.27 14.58 -5.14
N VAL A 47 0.76 13.41 -4.75
CA VAL A 47 1.84 13.26 -3.75
C VAL A 47 3.20 13.50 -4.39
N PHE A 48 3.36 13.05 -5.64
CA PHE A 48 4.60 13.16 -6.39
C PHE A 48 4.98 14.61 -6.70
N THR A 49 4.01 15.51 -6.83
CA THR A 49 4.25 16.94 -7.08
C THR A 49 4.20 17.80 -5.83
N LEU A 50 3.97 17.21 -4.65
CA LEU A 50 3.74 17.95 -3.41
C LEU A 50 4.90 18.90 -3.04
N ASP A 51 6.15 18.49 -3.29
CA ASP A 51 7.36 19.27 -3.03
C ASP A 51 7.58 20.43 -4.02
N ARG A 52 6.77 20.50 -5.08
CA ARG A 52 6.82 21.55 -6.12
C ARG A 52 5.69 22.56 -5.99
N LEU A 53 4.75 22.35 -5.08
CA LEU A 53 3.61 23.25 -4.87
C LEU A 53 4.02 24.43 -3.98
N ASP A 54 3.57 25.63 -4.33
CA ASP A 54 3.70 26.82 -3.49
C ASP A 54 2.80 26.74 -2.25
N GLU A 55 3.12 27.49 -1.19
CA GLU A 55 2.44 27.45 0.11
C GLU A 55 0.94 27.70 0.01
N LEU A 56 0.50 28.61 -0.89
CA LEU A 56 -0.90 28.91 -1.10
C LEU A 56 -1.67 27.73 -1.75
N ALA A 57 -1.02 27.03 -2.69
CA ALA A 57 -1.59 25.84 -3.31
C ALA A 57 -1.71 24.71 -2.27
N LEU A 58 -0.73 24.58 -1.37
CA LEU A 58 -0.73 23.61 -0.27
C LEU A 58 -1.83 23.90 0.77
N GLU A 59 -2.06 25.16 1.12
CA GLU A 59 -3.14 25.54 2.05
C GLU A 59 -4.52 25.17 1.50
N LYS A 60 -4.81 25.54 0.24
CA LYS A 60 -6.10 25.22 -0.43
C LYS A 60 -6.30 23.72 -0.60
N TYR A 61 -5.21 23.00 -0.78
CA TYR A 61 -5.18 21.56 -0.93
C TYR A 61 -5.60 20.79 0.34
N HIS A 62 -5.26 21.29 1.54
CA HIS A 62 -5.52 20.59 2.81
C HIS A 62 -6.93 20.80 3.40
N GLN A 63 -7.79 21.63 2.78
CA GLN A 63 -9.08 22.04 3.37
C GLN A 63 -10.22 20.99 3.32
N ASN A 64 -9.91 19.68 3.36
CA ASN A 64 -10.87 18.57 3.54
C ASN A 64 -12.10 18.54 2.59
N GLN A 65 -12.06 19.26 1.46
CA GLN A 65 -13.13 19.29 0.48
C GLN A 65 -12.54 19.19 -0.94
N MET A 66 -13.08 18.27 -1.76
CA MET A 66 -12.66 18.12 -3.16
C MET A 66 -12.79 19.41 -3.97
N ALA A 67 -13.79 20.24 -3.65
CA ALA A 67 -13.99 21.55 -4.29
C ALA A 67 -12.81 22.52 -4.02
N ALA A 68 -12.26 22.52 -2.81
CA ALA A 68 -11.09 23.34 -2.47
C ALA A 68 -9.82 22.82 -3.15
N ALA A 69 -9.66 21.50 -3.25
CA ALA A 69 -8.54 20.88 -3.95
C ALA A 69 -8.51 21.21 -5.46
N ALA A 70 -9.66 21.37 -6.11
CA ALA A 70 -9.73 21.82 -7.50
C ALA A 70 -9.17 23.25 -7.68
N THR A 71 -9.34 24.12 -6.69
CA THR A 71 -8.81 25.50 -6.74
C THR A 71 -7.27 25.52 -6.66
N ALA A 72 -6.65 24.53 -6.01
CA ALA A 72 -5.19 24.42 -5.97
C ALA A 72 -4.58 24.09 -7.35
N ILE A 73 -5.35 23.46 -8.25
CA ILE A 73 -4.90 23.15 -9.63
C ILE A 73 -4.79 24.44 -10.45
N GLU A 74 -5.72 25.37 -10.28
CA GLU A 74 -5.72 26.67 -10.98
C GLU A 74 -4.61 27.63 -10.49
N LEU A 75 -3.99 27.32 -9.35
CA LEU A 75 -2.92 28.11 -8.74
C LEU A 75 -1.51 27.58 -9.08
N ALA A 76 -1.41 26.40 -9.71
CA ALA A 76 -0.17 25.71 -10.02
C ALA A 76 0.29 25.94 -11.47
#